data_AF-X1BUF2-F1
#
_entry.id   AF-X1BUF2-F1
#
_cell.length_a   1.000
_cell.length_b   1.000
_cell.length_c   1.000
_cell.angle_alpha   90.00
_cell.angle_beta   90.00
_cell.angle_gamma   90.00
#
_symmetry.space_group_name_H-M   'P 1'
#
loop_
_entity.id
_entity.type
_entity.pdbx_description
1 polymer ?
#
loop_
_entity_poly.entity_id
_entity_poly.type
_entity_poly.pdbx_seq_one_letter_code
_entity_poly.pdbx_strand_id
1 'polypeptide(L)'
;MGIFARGKQALAISDRSGMSFPYLEMVREWNGALVHFSEFEPKQPQLNPRPVGADPQALFNPRVQRDSTPSLILLGNNPFTTVFWR
;
A
#
# COMPACT_ATOMS: atom_id res chain seq x y z
N MET A 1 3.94 -36.97 -26.65
CA MET A 1 4.10 -35.95 -25.59
C MET A 1 3.55 -34.63 -26.09
N GLY A 2 2.42 -34.17 -25.54
CA GLY A 2 1.84 -32.88 -25.90
C GLY A 2 2.69 -31.74 -25.35
N ILE A 3 3.02 -30.78 -26.20
CA ILE A 3 3.73 -29.57 -25.78
C ILE A 3 2.69 -28.64 -25.14
N PHE A 4 2.80 -28.37 -23.84
CA PHE A 4 1.95 -27.39 -23.18
C PHE A 4 2.28 -25.98 -23.69
N ALA A 5 1.26 -25.13 -23.89
CA ALA A 5 1.45 -23.74 -24.27
C ALA A 5 2.22 -23.00 -23.16
N ARG A 6 3.50 -22.70 -23.40
CA ARG A 6 4.39 -22.04 -22.40
C ARG A 6 4.32 -20.52 -22.40
N GLY A 7 3.39 -19.91 -23.14
CA GLY A 7 3.24 -18.45 -23.20
C GLY A 7 4.42 -17.68 -23.82
N LYS A 8 5.40 -18.37 -24.43
CA LYS A 8 6.60 -17.72 -25.02
C LYS A 8 6.30 -16.70 -26.11
N GLN A 9 5.16 -16.83 -26.78
CA GLN A 9 4.66 -15.93 -27.82
C GLN A 9 3.33 -15.28 -27.39
N ALA A 10 3.08 -15.17 -26.08
CA ALA A 10 1.90 -14.51 -25.57
C ALA A 10 1.95 -13.01 -25.92
N LEU A 11 0.81 -12.49 -26.37
CA LEU A 11 0.61 -11.07 -26.62
C LEU A 11 -0.29 -10.48 -25.52
N ALA A 12 -0.11 -9.21 -25.22
CA ALA A 12 -0.98 -8.41 -24.37
C ALA A 12 -1.28 -7.07 -25.04
N ILE A 13 -2.38 -6.46 -24.63
CA ILE A 13 -2.82 -5.17 -25.12
C ILE A 13 -2.33 -4.11 -24.13
N SER A 14 -1.73 -3.03 -24.64
CA SER A 14 -1.34 -1.88 -23.81
C SER A 14 -2.57 -1.08 -23.41
N ASP A 15 -2.68 -0.77 -22.11
CA ASP A 15 -3.77 0.06 -21.58
C ASP A 15 -3.71 1.52 -22.06
N ARG A 16 -2.54 2.00 -22.53
CA ARG A 16 -2.35 3.39 -22.98
C ARG A 16 -2.66 3.56 -24.46
N SER A 17 -2.09 2.72 -25.33
CA SER A 17 -2.27 2.83 -26.79
C SER A 17 -3.33 1.91 -27.37
N GLY A 18 -3.73 0.86 -26.65
CA GLY A 18 -4.60 -0.20 -27.17
C GLY A 18 -3.92 -1.11 -28.20
N MET A 19 -2.61 -0.99 -28.42
CA MET A 19 -1.86 -1.85 -29.35
C MET A 19 -1.44 -3.17 -28.70
N SER A 20 -1.24 -4.21 -29.51
CA SER A 20 -0.77 -5.52 -29.05
C SER A 20 0.75 -5.61 -29.06
N PHE A 21 1.33 -6.01 -27.92
CA PHE A 21 2.78 -6.20 -27.75
C PHE A 21 3.08 -7.57 -27.12
N PRO A 22 4.33 -8.07 -27.23
CA PRO A 22 4.77 -9.26 -26.52
C PRO A 22 4.62 -9.11 -25.01
N TYR A 23 4.02 -10.10 -24.34
CA TYR A 23 3.76 -10.05 -22.90
C TYR A 23 5.06 -9.85 -22.07
N LEU A 24 6.18 -10.38 -22.56
CA LEU A 24 7.50 -10.25 -21.92
C LEU A 24 8.06 -8.82 -21.95
N GLU A 25 7.52 -7.97 -22.84
CA GLU A 25 7.92 -6.57 -23.00
C GLU A 25 6.99 -5.60 -22.26
N MET A 26 5.92 -6.13 -21.63
CA MET A 26 4.98 -5.35 -20.85
C MET A 26 5.52 -5.03 -19.46
N VAL A 27 5.25 -3.81 -18.99
CA VAL A 27 5.64 -3.29 -17.67
C VAL A 27 4.41 -2.79 -16.95
N ARG A 28 4.35 -3.00 -15.64
CA ARG A 28 3.25 -2.48 -14.80
C ARG A 28 3.63 -1.14 -14.19
N GLU A 29 2.85 -0.11 -14.48
CA GLU A 29 3.02 1.23 -13.95
C GLU A 29 2.56 1.33 -12.49
N TRP A 30 2.96 2.42 -11.84
CA TRP A 30 2.65 2.72 -10.44
C TRP A 30 1.14 2.89 -10.17
N ASN A 31 0.36 3.24 -11.19
CA ASN A 31 -1.10 3.35 -11.18
C ASN A 31 -1.80 1.99 -11.39
N GLY A 32 -1.05 0.91 -11.66
CA GLY A 32 -1.57 -0.43 -11.92
C GLY A 32 -1.81 -0.76 -13.40
N ALA A 33 -1.65 0.20 -14.33
CA ALA A 33 -1.80 -0.02 -15.77
C ALA A 33 -0.68 -0.91 -16.32
N LEU A 34 -1.00 -1.78 -17.27
CA LEU A 34 -0.06 -2.61 -17.99
C LEU A 34 0.23 -2.00 -19.37
N VAL A 35 1.46 -1.55 -19.58
CA VAL A 35 1.88 -0.82 -20.79
C VAL A 35 3.15 -1.40 -21.36
N HIS A 36 3.41 -1.18 -22.65
CA HIS A 36 4.68 -1.56 -23.26
C HIS A 36 5.82 -0.66 -22.77
N PHE A 37 7.05 -1.18 -22.68
CA PHE A 37 8.20 -0.40 -22.17
C PHE A 37 8.48 0.88 -22.95
N SER A 38 8.13 0.95 -24.25
CA SER A 38 8.30 2.17 -25.06
C SER A 38 7.30 3.28 -24.71
N GLU A 39 6.20 2.90 -24.06
CA GLU A 39 5.13 3.80 -23.64
C GLU A 39 5.19 4.09 -22.13
N PHE A 40 6.11 3.44 -21.42
CA PHE A 40 6.22 3.52 -19.97
C PHE A 40 6.57 4.94 -19.51
N GLU A 41 5.74 5.50 -18.64
CA GLU A 41 6.02 6.79 -18.02
C GLU A 41 6.54 6.57 -16.59
N PRO A 42 7.79 7.00 -16.29
CA PRO A 42 8.28 6.93 -14.93
C PRO A 42 7.43 7.84 -14.03
N LYS A 43 7.21 7.38 -12.79
CA LYS A 43 6.51 8.17 -11.78
C LYS A 43 7.17 9.54 -11.68
N GLN A 44 6.41 10.60 -11.96
CA GLN A 44 6.93 11.95 -11.84
C GLN A 44 7.39 12.19 -10.39
N PRO A 45 8.53 12.86 -10.19
CA PRO A 45 8.92 13.29 -8.86
C PRO A 45 7.81 14.17 -8.29
N GLN A 46 7.47 13.97 -7.02
CA GLN A 46 6.51 14.86 -6.35
C GLN A 46 7.10 16.27 -6.35
N LEU A 47 6.42 17.20 -7.02
CA LEU A 47 6.87 18.58 -7.22
C LEU A 47 7.11 19.32 -5.89
N ASN A 48 6.41 18.90 -4.84
CA ASN A 48 6.59 19.35 -3.47
C ASN A 48 6.67 18.13 -2.57
N PRO A 49 7.86 17.50 -2.38
CA PRO A 49 7.99 16.54 -1.30
C PRO A 49 7.69 17.31 -0.02
N ARG A 50 6.79 16.79 0.81
CA ARG A 50 6.58 17.37 2.14
C ARG A 50 7.96 17.40 2.81
N PRO A 51 8.43 18.57 3.30
CA PRO A 51 9.66 18.59 4.06
C PRO A 51 9.52 17.53 5.14
N VAL A 52 10.48 16.60 5.18
CA VAL A 52 10.57 15.69 6.31
C VAL A 52 10.79 16.61 7.50
N GLY A 53 9.74 16.82 8.30
CA GLY A 53 9.80 17.72 9.44
C GLY A 53 10.99 17.27 10.28
N ALA A 54 11.95 18.16 10.51
CA ALA A 54 13.00 17.95 11.49
C ALA A 54 12.32 18.03 12.86
N ASP A 55 11.57 16.99 13.21
CA ASP A 55 11.18 16.78 14.58
C ASP A 55 12.51 16.53 15.31
N PRO A 56 12.95 17.42 16.22
CA PRO A 56 14.23 17.25 16.93
C PRO A 56 14.26 15.98 17.80
N GLN A 57 13.11 15.29 17.89
CA GLN A 57 12.91 14.05 18.62
C GLN A 57 12.58 12.85 17.71
N ALA A 58 12.54 13.02 16.38
CA ALA A 58 12.23 11.93 15.47
C ALA A 58 13.35 10.89 15.47
N LEU A 59 13.00 9.66 15.87
CA LEU A 59 13.88 8.52 15.76
C LEU A 59 14.13 8.23 14.27
N PHE A 60 15.38 8.02 13.85
CA PHE A 60 15.76 7.73 12.46
C PHE A 60 15.05 6.49 11.87
N ASN A 61 14.54 5.60 12.73
CA ASN A 61 13.71 4.45 12.35
C ASN A 61 12.62 4.23 13.41
N PRO A 62 11.50 4.98 13.36
CA PRO A 62 10.43 4.81 14.33
C PRO A 62 9.82 3.42 14.15
N ARG A 63 9.80 2.64 15.23
CA ARG A 63 9.15 1.33 15.21
C ARG A 63 7.67 1.52 14.88
N VAL A 64 7.12 0.69 13.99
CA VAL A 64 5.67 0.66 13.73
C VAL A 64 4.93 0.57 15.06
N GLN A 65 4.05 1.54 15.32
CA GLN A 65 3.20 1.53 16.50
C GLN A 65 2.37 0.25 16.47
N ARG A 66 2.49 -0.57 17.51
CA ARG A 66 1.65 -1.76 17.65
C ARG A 66 0.21 -1.31 17.87
N ASP A 67 -0.75 -2.10 17.38
CA ASP A 67 -2.15 -1.91 17.73
C ASP A 67 -2.29 -1.83 19.25
N SER A 68 -3.08 -0.87 19.71
CA SER A 68 -3.36 -0.69 21.13
C SER A 68 -3.97 -1.97 21.69
N THR A 69 -3.43 -2.49 22.79
CA THR A 69 -4.12 -3.53 23.55
C THR A 69 -5.40 -2.92 24.10
N PRO A 70 -6.58 -3.53 23.87
CA PRO A 70 -7.81 -3.05 24.48
C PRO A 70 -7.65 -3.14 26.00
N SER A 71 -7.50 -1.98 26.66
CA SER A 71 -7.60 -1.91 28.11
C SER A 71 -9.07 -2.00 28.48
N LEU A 72 -9.37 -2.78 29.53
CA LEU A 72 -10.67 -2.68 30.16
C LEU A 72 -10.80 -1.25 30.69
N ILE A 73 -11.74 -0.48 30.15
CA ILE A 73 -12.17 0.75 30.79
C ILE A 73 -12.71 0.31 32.14
N LEU A 74 -11.97 0.58 33.21
CA LEU A 74 -12.49 0.43 34.56
C LEU A 74 -13.57 1.51 34.71
N LEU A 75 -14.82 1.17 34.41
CA LEU A 75 -15.95 2.02 34.80
C LEU A 75 -15.82 2.19 36.32
N GLY A 76 -15.66 3.43 36.76
CA GLY A 76 -15.63 3.75 38.18
C GLY A 76 -16.89 3.23 38.88
N ASN A 77 -16.80 3.04 40.20
CA ASN A 77 -17.90 2.52 41.02
C ASN A 77 -19.21 3.27 40.68
N ASN A 78 -20.22 2.53 40.25
CA ASN A 78 -21.50 3.09 39.84
C ASN A 78 -22.10 3.90 41.02
N PRO A 79 -22.40 5.21 40.86
CA PRO A 79 -22.89 6.04 41.95
C PRO A 79 -24.31 5.70 42.43
N PHE A 80 -25.00 4.74 41.79
CA PHE A 80 -26.35 4.30 42.20
C PHE A 80 -26.38 3.26 43.33
N THR A 81 -25.25 2.81 43.85
CA THR A 81 -25.22 1.94 45.03
C THR A 81 -24.79 2.71 46.27
N THR A 82 -25.75 3.12 47.10
CA THR A 82 -25.50 3.58 48.47
C THR A 82 -25.07 2.39 49.32
N VAL A 83 -23.83 2.40 49.83
CA VAL A 83 -23.35 1.44 50.82
C VAL A 83 -23.92 1.85 52.18
N PHE A 84 -24.90 1.12 52.68
CA PHE A 84 -25.41 1.30 54.03
C PHE A 84 -24.50 0.53 55.00
N TRP A 85 -23.73 1.25 55.82
CA TRP A 85 -23.05 0.67 56.97
C TRP A 85 -24.00 0.70 58.16
N ARG A 86 -24.23 -0.46 58.79
CA ARG A 86 -24.96 -0.62 60.05
C ARG A 86 -24.12 -0.14 61.23
#